data_AF-A0A392RDQ2-F1
#
_entry.id   AF-A0A392RDQ2-F1
#
_cell.length_a   1.000
_cell.length_b   1.000
_cell.length_c   1.000
_cell.angle_alpha   90.00
_cell.angle_beta   90.00
_cell.angle_gamma   90.00
#
_symmetry.space_group_name_H-M   'P 1'
#
loop_
_entity.id
_entity.type
_entity.pdbx_description
1 polymer ?
#
loop_
_entity_poly.entity_id
_entity_poly.type
_entity_poly.pdbx_seq_one_letter_code
_entity_poly.pdbx_strand_id
1 'polypeptide(L)'
;MLFELRNPSAERTTHCGVLEFTADEGIVYLPNWMMEDMLLEEGGIVSLKSTSLVKGKFVKFQPHSKDFLDITNPKVMLEKSLRSYSCLTTGRTIMIPYNDKKYYIDVVETKPSPAISIIETDCEVDFAP
;
A
#
# COMPACT_ATOMS: atom_id res chain seq x y z
N MET A 1 14.53 -1.28 2.05
CA MET A 1 14.23 -2.05 3.28
C MET A 1 12.72 -2.04 3.49
N LEU A 2 12.15 -3.11 4.05
CA LEU A 2 10.71 -3.28 4.28
C LEU A 2 10.43 -3.46 5.77
N PHE A 3 9.26 -2.99 6.20
CA PHE A 3 8.80 -3.06 7.58
C PHE A 3 7.34 -3.54 7.63
N GLU A 4 7.05 -4.32 8.65
CA GLU A 4 5.69 -4.50 9.17
C GLU A 4 5.40 -3.33 10.09
N LEU A 5 4.31 -2.61 9.82
CA LEU A 5 3.81 -1.49 10.61
C LEU A 5 2.50 -1.92 11.26
N ARG A 6 2.45 -1.87 12.59
CA ARG A 6 1.28 -2.22 13.38
C ARG A 6 0.77 -1.04 14.19
N ASN A 7 -0.52 -0.75 14.06
CA ASN A 7 -1.25 0.08 15.01
C ASN A 7 -1.85 -0.86 16.09
N PRO A 8 -1.33 -0.86 17.32
CA PRO A 8 -1.82 -1.73 18.38
C PRO A 8 -3.23 -1.37 18.84
N SER A 9 -3.61 -0.10 18.79
CA SER A 9 -4.92 0.38 19.27
C SER A 9 -6.07 -0.03 18.35
N ALA A 10 -5.83 -0.07 17.05
CA ALA A 10 -6.82 -0.46 16.04
C ALA A 10 -6.68 -1.92 15.57
N GLU A 11 -5.71 -2.67 16.13
CA GLU A 11 -5.35 -4.02 15.69
C GLU A 11 -5.12 -4.13 14.17
N ARG A 12 -4.58 -3.06 13.56
CA ARG A 12 -4.29 -3.01 12.12
C ARG A 12 -2.81 -3.25 11.88
N THR A 13 -2.51 -4.04 10.85
CA THR A 13 -1.16 -4.29 10.36
C THR A 13 -1.11 -3.99 8.86
N THR A 14 -0.04 -3.34 8.43
CA THR A 14 0.31 -3.12 7.03
C THR A 14 1.81 -3.33 6.84
N HIS A 15 2.25 -3.29 5.59
CA HIS A 15 3.66 -3.32 5.25
C HIS A 15 4.03 -2.10 4.43
N CYS A 16 5.21 -1.56 4.69
CA CYS A 16 5.72 -0.40 3.99
C CYS A 16 7.22 -0.51 3.73
N GLY A 17 7.67 0.28 2.76
CA GLY A 17 9.09 0.53 2.54
C GLY A 17 9.50 1.84 3.19
N VAL A 18 10.79 2.01 3.34
CA VAL A 18 11.39 3.28 3.78
C VAL A 18 11.93 4.05 2.59
N LEU A 19 11.60 5.35 2.55
CA LEU A 19 12.14 6.28 1.56
C LEU A 19 13.50 6.83 2.02
N GLU A 20 13.57 7.33 3.25
CA GLU A 20 14.77 7.93 3.84
C GLU A 20 14.78 7.82 5.37
N PHE A 21 15.97 7.99 5.98
CA PHE A 21 16.18 7.97 7.44
C PHE A 21 16.57 9.37 7.92
N THR A 22 15.63 10.30 7.81
CA THR A 22 15.84 11.74 8.11
C THR A 22 15.00 12.21 9.30
N ALA A 23 14.08 11.38 9.80
CA ALA A 23 13.22 11.70 10.93
C ALA A 23 13.99 11.75 12.25
N ASP A 24 13.49 12.54 13.21
CA ASP A 24 14.00 12.57 14.58
C ASP A 24 13.85 11.21 15.25
N GLU A 25 14.69 10.96 16.27
CA GLU A 25 14.67 9.71 17.01
C GLU A 25 13.29 9.41 17.62
N GLY A 26 12.78 8.20 17.37
CA GLY A 26 11.45 7.78 17.82
C GLY A 26 10.30 8.29 16.98
N ILE A 27 10.55 9.05 15.90
CA ILE A 27 9.53 9.58 15.00
C ILE A 27 9.54 8.83 13.67
N VAL A 28 8.35 8.56 13.13
CA VAL A 28 8.15 8.01 11.79
C VAL A 28 7.16 8.89 11.06
N TYR A 29 7.52 9.33 9.85
CA TYR A 29 6.59 10.03 8.97
C TYR A 29 5.92 9.05 8.02
N LEU A 30 4.60 9.15 7.93
CA LEU A 30 3.76 8.31 7.07
C LEU A 30 2.94 9.20 6.13
N PRO A 31 2.64 8.74 4.91
CA PRO A 31 1.67 9.41 4.06
C PRO A 31 0.29 9.48 4.73
N ASN A 32 -0.44 10.59 4.58
CA ASN A 32 -1.76 10.77 5.19
C ASN A 32 -2.74 9.62 4.87
N TRP A 33 -2.75 9.13 3.62
CA TRP A 33 -3.62 8.02 3.23
C TRP A 33 -3.31 6.72 3.97
N MET A 34 -2.05 6.50 4.35
CA MET A 34 -1.63 5.33 5.12
C MET A 34 -2.04 5.47 6.59
N MET A 35 -2.00 6.70 7.13
CA MET A 35 -2.52 6.98 8.47
C MET A 35 -4.04 6.77 8.52
N GLU A 36 -4.78 7.25 7.52
CA GLU A 36 -6.22 7.02 7.36
C GLU A 36 -6.55 5.51 7.30
N ASP A 37 -5.87 4.75 6.43
CA ASP A 37 -6.05 3.29 6.31
C ASP A 37 -5.69 2.55 7.61
N MET A 38 -4.69 3.01 8.35
CA MET A 38 -4.25 2.40 9.59
C MET A 38 -4.97 2.93 10.84
N LEU A 39 -5.93 3.85 10.69
CA LEU A 39 -6.65 4.52 11.79
C LEU A 39 -5.66 5.15 12.80
N LEU A 40 -4.68 5.87 12.29
CA LEU A 40 -3.66 6.58 13.07
C LEU A 40 -3.96 8.07 13.11
N GLU A 41 -3.74 8.65 14.28
CA GLU A 41 -3.72 10.09 14.50
C GLU A 41 -2.28 10.60 14.62
N GLU A 42 -2.08 11.90 14.45
CA GLU A 42 -0.77 12.54 14.66
C GLU A 42 -0.29 12.30 16.11
N GLY A 43 0.99 11.92 16.26
CA GLY A 43 1.54 11.51 17.56
C GLY A 43 1.13 10.09 18.00
N GLY A 44 0.36 9.36 17.20
CA GLY A 44 0.00 7.98 17.47
C GLY A 44 1.21 7.04 17.53
N ILE A 45 1.16 6.08 18.47
CA ILE A 45 2.22 5.08 18.63
C ILE A 45 2.02 3.94 17.63
N VAL A 46 3.08 3.63 16.89
CA VAL A 46 3.14 2.47 15.99
C VAL A 46 4.27 1.54 16.41
N SER A 47 4.10 0.25 16.13
CA SER A 47 5.17 -0.74 16.21
C SER A 47 5.73 -0.98 14.82
N LEU A 48 7.03 -0.83 14.66
CA LEU A 48 7.75 -1.20 13.43
C LEU A 48 8.57 -2.47 13.67
N LYS A 49 8.50 -3.39 12.73
CA LYS A 49 9.33 -4.60 12.72
C LYS A 49 9.96 -4.78 11.34
N SER A 50 11.29 -4.87 11.29
CA SER A 50 11.99 -5.18 10.03
C SER A 50 11.57 -6.55 9.52
N THR A 51 11.27 -6.64 8.23
CA THR A 51 10.76 -7.88 7.62
C THR A 51 11.27 -8.05 6.20
N SER A 52 11.22 -9.29 5.72
CA SER A 52 11.52 -9.66 4.33
C SER A 52 10.26 -10.24 3.72
N LEU A 53 9.80 -9.64 2.62
CA LEU A 53 8.61 -10.10 1.91
C LEU A 53 9.00 -10.85 0.63
N VAL A 54 8.26 -11.91 0.36
CA VAL A 54 8.37 -12.67 -0.90
C VAL A 54 7.88 -11.81 -2.07
N LYS A 55 8.50 -11.99 -3.25
CA LYS A 55 8.06 -11.30 -4.46
C LYS A 55 6.63 -11.72 -4.82
N GLY A 56 5.80 -10.72 -5.12
CA GLY A 56 4.44 -10.92 -5.58
C GLY A 56 4.39 -11.65 -6.91
N LYS A 57 3.32 -12.41 -7.13
CA LYS A 57 3.01 -13.01 -8.43
C LYS A 57 1.64 -12.59 -8.95
N PHE A 58 0.74 -12.27 -8.04
CA PHE A 58 -0.62 -11.91 -8.34
C PHE A 58 -1.13 -10.92 -7.29
N VAL A 59 -1.89 -9.94 -7.75
CA VAL A 59 -2.66 -9.03 -6.90
C VAL A 59 -4.04 -8.81 -7.49
N LYS A 60 -5.06 -8.82 -6.63
CA LYS A 60 -6.42 -8.44 -6.96
C LYS A 60 -6.76 -7.11 -6.31
N PHE A 61 -7.21 -6.16 -7.11
CA PHE A 61 -7.59 -4.82 -6.67
C PHE A 61 -9.11 -4.62 -6.73
N GLN A 62 -9.66 -3.84 -5.81
CA GLN A 62 -11.03 -3.35 -5.87
C GLN A 62 -11.06 -1.82 -5.73
N PRO A 63 -11.37 -1.08 -6.80
CA PRO A 63 -11.49 0.37 -6.73
C PRO A 63 -12.70 0.78 -5.87
N HIS A 64 -12.55 1.81 -5.03
CA HIS A 64 -13.66 2.35 -4.23
C HIS A 64 -14.70 3.11 -5.06
N SER A 65 -14.29 3.65 -6.21
CA SER A 65 -15.15 4.45 -7.09
C SER A 65 -15.12 3.91 -8.51
N LYS A 66 -16.29 3.95 -9.17
CA LYS A 66 -16.45 3.62 -10.59
C LYS A 66 -15.71 4.60 -11.50
N ASP A 67 -15.44 5.82 -11.04
CA ASP A 67 -14.63 6.82 -11.77
C ASP A 67 -13.26 6.26 -12.15
N PHE A 68 -12.74 5.29 -11.38
CA PHE A 68 -11.50 4.60 -11.70
C PHE A 68 -11.61 3.74 -12.97
N LEU A 69 -12.79 3.13 -13.21
CA LEU A 69 -13.08 2.31 -14.39
C LEU A 69 -13.27 3.16 -15.65
N ASP A 70 -13.63 4.44 -15.50
CA ASP A 70 -13.81 5.39 -16.60
C ASP A 70 -12.47 5.96 -17.12
N ILE A 71 -11.35 5.66 -16.45
CA ILE A 71 -10.01 5.99 -16.94
C ILE A 71 -9.75 5.20 -18.22
N THR A 72 -9.25 5.87 -19.27
CA THR A 72 -9.04 5.24 -20.59
C THR A 72 -8.10 4.03 -20.55
N ASN A 73 -7.12 4.02 -19.63
CA ASN A 73 -6.16 2.93 -19.46
C ASN A 73 -5.80 2.72 -17.97
N PRO A 74 -6.67 2.10 -17.17
CA PRO A 74 -6.48 1.97 -15.71
C PRO A 74 -5.27 1.09 -15.37
N LYS A 75 -4.95 0.10 -16.21
CA LYS A 75 -3.78 -0.78 -16.04
C LYS A 75 -2.45 0.00 -16.12
N VAL A 76 -2.28 0.82 -17.15
CA VAL A 76 -1.05 1.63 -17.35
C VAL A 76 -0.87 2.64 -16.22
N MET A 77 -1.98 3.21 -15.76
CA MET A 77 -2.03 4.13 -14.63
C MET A 77 -1.53 3.44 -13.36
N LEU A 78 -2.11 2.28 -13.03
CA LEU A 78 -1.67 1.43 -11.92
C LEU A 78 -0.21 1.04 -12.01
N GLU A 79 0.25 0.53 -13.15
CA GLU A 79 1.65 0.13 -13.33
C GLU A 79 2.63 1.28 -13.06
N LYS A 80 2.30 2.50 -13.51
CA LYS A 80 3.12 3.68 -13.25
C LYS A 80 3.14 4.04 -11.77
N SER A 81 1.98 4.05 -11.12
CA SER A 81 1.91 4.40 -9.69
C SER A 81 2.50 3.32 -8.79
N LEU A 82 2.31 2.05 -9.09
CA LEU A 82 2.86 0.94 -8.29
C LEU A 82 4.40 0.93 -8.28
N ARG A 83 5.08 1.60 -9.23
CA ARG A 83 6.54 1.79 -9.18
C ARG A 83 7.00 2.61 -7.97
N SER A 84 6.15 3.46 -7.40
CA SER A 84 6.47 4.18 -6.16
C SER A 84 6.11 3.39 -4.90
N TYR A 85 5.56 2.18 -5.06
CA TYR A 85 5.24 1.28 -3.97
C TYR A 85 6.27 0.15 -3.89
N SER A 86 6.59 -0.25 -2.67
CA SER A 86 7.57 -1.32 -2.41
C SER A 86 6.90 -2.65 -2.08
N CYS A 87 5.70 -2.61 -1.51
CA CYS A 87 4.98 -3.78 -1.06
C CYS A 87 3.47 -3.51 -1.02
N LEU A 88 2.70 -4.59 -0.97
CA LEU A 88 1.25 -4.58 -0.84
C LEU A 88 0.83 -5.57 0.24
N THR A 89 -0.23 -5.24 0.97
CA THR A 89 -0.80 -6.09 2.02
C THR A 89 -2.28 -6.31 1.73
N THR A 90 -2.70 -7.56 1.70
CA THR A 90 -4.10 -7.97 1.56
C THR A 90 -4.97 -7.36 2.67
N GLY A 91 -6.14 -6.86 2.31
CA GLY A 91 -7.10 -6.23 3.19
C GLY A 91 -6.75 -4.79 3.58
N ARG A 92 -5.78 -4.15 2.90
CA ARG A 92 -5.41 -2.74 3.09
C ARG A 92 -5.78 -1.91 1.86
N THR A 93 -5.90 -0.60 2.07
CA THR A 93 -6.19 0.38 1.02
C THR A 93 -4.91 1.07 0.60
N ILE A 94 -4.72 1.28 -0.70
CA ILE A 94 -3.70 2.16 -1.25
C ILE A 94 -4.32 3.36 -1.95
N MET A 95 -3.58 4.46 -2.01
CA MET A 95 -4.02 5.68 -2.69
C MET A 95 -3.18 5.94 -3.94
N ILE A 96 -3.87 6.07 -5.07
CA ILE A 96 -3.25 6.25 -6.36
C ILE A 96 -3.57 7.66 -6.89
N PRO A 97 -2.56 8.55 -7.02
CA PRO A 97 -2.77 9.88 -7.57
C PRO A 97 -2.82 9.83 -9.11
N TYR A 98 -3.88 10.38 -9.71
CA TYR A 98 -4.01 10.51 -11.16
C TYR A 98 -4.88 11.71 -11.56
N ASN A 99 -4.39 12.53 -12.51
CA ASN A 99 -5.06 13.75 -12.99
C ASN A 99 -5.63 14.63 -11.85
N ASP A 100 -4.78 14.96 -10.88
CA ASP A 100 -5.12 15.77 -9.69
C ASP A 100 -6.23 15.18 -8.79
N LYS A 101 -6.58 13.91 -9.00
CA LYS A 101 -7.51 13.15 -8.15
C LYS A 101 -6.80 12.03 -7.41
N LYS A 102 -7.30 11.72 -6.22
CA LYS A 102 -6.87 10.58 -5.40
C LYS A 102 -7.87 9.44 -5.59
N TYR A 103 -7.40 8.30 -6.06
CA TYR A 103 -8.19 7.09 -6.19
C TYR A 103 -7.79 6.11 -5.09
N TYR A 104 -8.76 5.66 -4.31
CA TYR A 104 -8.54 4.66 -3.27
C TYR A 104 -8.92 3.28 -3.80
N ILE A 105 -8.04 2.31 -3.55
CA ILE A 105 -8.14 0.95 -4.10
C ILE A 105 -7.79 -0.04 -3.00
N ASP A 106 -8.68 -0.99 -2.76
CA ASP A 106 -8.43 -2.09 -1.83
C ASP A 106 -7.57 -3.15 -2.48
N VAL A 107 -6.60 -3.65 -1.73
CA VAL A 107 -5.84 -4.86 -2.05
C VAL A 107 -6.65 -6.04 -1.54
N VAL A 108 -7.45 -6.67 -2.39
CA VAL A 108 -8.36 -7.76 -2.01
C VAL A 108 -7.61 -9.07 -1.79
N GLU A 109 -6.61 -9.36 -2.62
CA GLU A 109 -5.87 -10.61 -2.57
C GLU A 109 -4.45 -10.41 -3.09
N THR A 110 -3.47 -11.06 -2.47
CA THR A 110 -2.09 -11.13 -2.95
C THR A 110 -1.56 -12.57 -2.90
N LYS A 111 -0.69 -12.93 -3.85
CA LYS A 111 0.01 -14.24 -3.86
C LYS A 111 1.51 -14.06 -4.01
N PRO A 112 2.34 -14.92 -3.40
CA PRO A 112 1.98 -16.15 -2.67
C PRO A 112 1.67 -15.96 -1.17
N SER A 113 1.72 -14.73 -0.68
CA SER A 113 1.54 -14.38 0.73
C SER A 113 0.55 -13.23 0.86
N PRO A 114 -0.13 -13.06 2.01
CA PRO A 114 -0.95 -11.87 2.29
C PRO A 114 -0.17 -10.55 2.25
N ALA A 115 1.15 -10.59 2.43
CA ALA A 115 2.03 -9.45 2.25
C ALA A 115 3.13 -9.81 1.23
N ILE A 116 3.28 -8.98 0.21
CA ILE A 116 4.20 -9.22 -0.92
C ILE A 116 5.06 -8.00 -1.20
N SER A 117 6.28 -8.25 -1.66
CA SER A 117 7.12 -7.22 -2.27
C SER A 117 6.77 -7.10 -3.75
N ILE A 118 6.66 -5.86 -4.23
CA ILE A 118 6.45 -5.55 -5.66
C ILE A 118 7.63 -4.79 -6.27
N ILE A 119 8.74 -4.69 -5.53
CA ILE A 119 9.99 -4.11 -6.05
C ILE A 119 10.50 -5.00 -7.19
N GLU A 120 10.69 -4.40 -8.38
CA GLU A 120 11.27 -5.06 -9.57
C GLU A 120 10.67 -6.45 -9.81
N THR A 121 9.34 -6.49 -9.84
CA THR A 121 8.58 -7.74 -9.95
C THR A 121 7.41 -7.55 -10.91
N ASP A 122 7.30 -8.46 -11.88
CA ASP A 122 6.12 -8.57 -12.73
C ASP A 122 5.02 -9.30 -11.95
N CYS A 123 4.02 -8.56 -11.50
CA CYS A 123 2.83 -9.11 -10.85
C CYS A 123 1.66 -9.13 -11.81
N GLU A 124 0.96 -10.26 -11.89
CA GLU A 124 -0.34 -10.33 -12.54
C GLU A 124 -1.36 -9.48 -11.76
N VAL A 125 -2.16 -8.70 -12.47
CA VAL A 125 -3.15 -7.79 -11.87
C VAL A 125 -4.56 -8.15 -12.33
N ASP A 126 -5.44 -8.41 -11.36
CA ASP A 126 -6.87 -8.64 -11.56
C ASP A 126 -7.71 -7.56 -10.85
N PHE A 127 -8.95 -7.37 -11.30
CA PHE A 127 -9.89 -6.41 -10.72
C PHE A 127 -11.15 -7.12 -10.23
N ALA A 128 -11.46 -6.93 -8.95
CA ALA A 128 -12.79 -7.24 -8.43
C ALA A 128 -13.79 -6.15 -8.87
N PRO A 129 -15.07 -6.53 -9.07
CA PRO A 129 -16.15 -5.59 -9.37
C PRO A 129 -16.43 -4.60 -8.22
#